data_AF-A0A4Q5XZH0-F1
#
_entry.id   AF-A0A4Q5XZH0-F1
#
_cell.length_a   1.000
_cell.length_b   1.000
_cell.length_c   1.000
_cell.angle_alpha   90.00
_cell.angle_beta   90.00
_cell.angle_gamma   90.00
#
_symmetry.space_group_name_H-M   'P 1'
#
loop_
_entity.id
_entity.type
_entity.pdbx_description
1 polymer ?
#
loop_
_entity_poly.entity_id
_entity_poly.type
_entity_poly.pdbx_seq_one_letter_code
_entity_poly.pdbx_strand_id
1 'polypeptide(L)' 'MQPLPDFPELGVSRDDIRPGLRMIVIGDYLVLYQLQPGLIEIVRVVHGHRDLGALA' A
#
# COMPACT_ATOMS: atom_id res chain seq x y z
N MET A 1 -8.80 4.74 13.31
CA MET A 1 -7.72 4.56 12.32
C MET A 1 -6.58 3.88 13.06
N GLN A 2 -6.28 2.61 12.78
CA GLN A 2 -5.08 1.98 13.34
C GLN A 2 -3.89 2.34 12.43
N PRO A 3 -2.77 2.83 12.97
CA PRO A 3 -1.67 3.31 12.14
C PRO A 3 -0.86 2.14 11.59
N LEU A 4 -0.38 2.28 10.36
CA LEU A 4 0.41 1.29 9.62
C LEU A 4 1.62 0.67 10.38
N PRO A 5 2.35 1.41 11.26
CA PRO A 5 3.48 0.85 12.01
C PRO A 5 3.09 -0.25 13.00
N ASP A 6 1.86 -0.21 13.51
CA ASP A 6 1.43 -1.15 14.57
C ASP A 6 1.04 -2.51 13.98
N PHE A 7 0.52 -2.52 12.74
CA PHE A 7 0.05 -3.72 12.06
C PHE A 7 0.38 -3.70 10.55
N PRO A 8 1.68 -3.69 10.19
CA PRO A 8 2.15 -3.60 8.80
C PRO A 8 1.66 -4.73 7.88
N GLU A 9 1.29 -5.88 8.42
CA GLU A 9 0.81 -7.04 7.69
C GLU A 9 -0.66 -6.96 7.24
N LEU A 10 -1.42 -5.96 7.69
CA LEU A 10 -2.85 -5.81 7.35
C LEU A 10 -3.12 -5.47 5.89
N GLY A 11 -2.14 -4.89 5.18
CA GLY A 11 -2.27 -4.62 3.76
C GLY A 11 -2.37 -5.91 2.95
N VAL A 12 -3.28 -5.92 1.98
CA VAL A 12 -3.50 -7.04 1.06
C VAL A 12 -2.23 -7.29 0.26
N SER A 13 -1.78 -8.55 0.20
CA SER A 13 -0.63 -8.91 -0.64
C SER A 13 -0.96 -8.63 -2.12
N ARG A 14 -0.02 -7.99 -2.80
CA ARG A 14 -0.02 -7.73 -4.25
C ARG A 14 1.17 -8.39 -4.92
N ASP A 15 1.45 -9.63 -4.53
CA ASP A 15 2.46 -10.49 -5.16
C ASP A 15 2.20 -10.69 -6.66
N ASP A 16 0.96 -10.50 -7.12
CA ASP A 16 0.55 -10.47 -8.53
C ASP A 16 1.15 -9.30 -9.33
N ILE A 17 1.47 -8.19 -8.66
CA ILE A 17 2.19 -7.04 -9.26
C ILE A 17 3.70 -7.19 -9.04
N ARG A 18 4.11 -7.43 -7.79
CA ARG A 18 5.51 -7.55 -7.39
C ARG A 18 5.58 -8.35 -6.09
N PRO A 19 6.48 -9.35 -5.98
CA PRO A 19 6.67 -10.10 -4.74
C PRO A 19 6.95 -9.20 -3.53
N GLY A 20 6.27 -9.44 -2.41
CA GLY A 20 6.39 -8.70 -1.16
C GLY A 20 5.64 -7.36 -1.13
N LEU A 21 5.02 -6.95 -2.25
CA LEU A 21 4.23 -5.72 -2.31
C LEU A 21 2.93 -5.90 -1.53
N ARG A 22 2.56 -4.87 -0.79
CA ARG A 22 1.29 -4.79 -0.04
C ARG A 22 0.56 -3.53 -0.40
N MET A 23 -0.76 -3.59 -0.27
CA MET A 23 -1.66 -2.51 -0.60
C MET A 23 -2.66 -2.29 0.54
N ILE A 24 -2.84 -1.03 0.93
CA ILE A 24 -3.88 -0.62 1.87
C ILE A 24 -4.59 0.62 1.33
N VAL A 25 -5.90 0.72 1.59
CA VAL A 25 -6.70 1.90 1.27
C VAL A 25 -6.98 2.66 2.56
N ILE A 26 -6.63 3.95 2.56
CA ILE A 26 -6.82 4.86 3.70
C ILE A 26 -7.55 6.10 3.17
N GLY A 27 -8.85 6.20 3.46
CA GLY A 27 -9.70 7.23 2.88
C GLY A 27 -9.67 7.14 1.34
N ASP A 28 -9.39 8.27 0.68
CA ASP A 28 -9.28 8.35 -0.78
C ASP A 28 -7.90 7.95 -1.32
N TYR A 29 -7.01 7.40 -0.49
CA TYR A 29 -5.65 7.06 -0.90
C TYR A 29 -5.44 5.55 -0.91
N LEU A 30 -4.72 5.09 -1.94
CA LEU A 30 -4.17 3.74 -2.02
C LEU A 30 -2.67 3.84 -1.77
N VAL A 31 -2.18 3.13 -0.76
CA VAL A 31 -0.76 3.10 -0.39
C VAL A 31 -0.20 1.73 -0.75
N LEU A 32 0.79 1.73 -1.63
CA LEU A 32 1.62 0.57 -1.96
C LEU A 32 2.89 0.62 -1.12
N TYR A 33 3.20 -0.46 -0.42
CA TYR A 33 4.36 -0.54 0.45
C TYR A 33 4.96 -1.95 0.49
N GLN A 34 6.19 -2.07 0.96
CA GLN A 34 6.85 -3.34 1.23
C GLN A 34 7.34 -3.38 2.68
N LEU A 35 7.43 -4.59 3.23
CA LEU A 35 8.03 -4.82 4.53
C LEU A 35 9.48 -5.21 4.36
N GLN A 36 10.36 -4.46 5.01
CA GLN A 36 11.78 -4.74 5.11
C GLN A 36 12.14 -4.99 6.58
N PRO A 37 13.29 -5.61 6.87
CA PRO A 37 13.74 -5.78 8.24
C PRO A 37 13.78 -4.44 8.99
N GLY A 38 12.87 -4.26 9.95
CA GLY A 38 12.79 -3.08 10.81
C GLY A 38 12.18 -1.82 10.19
N LEU A 39 11.65 -1.86 8.96
CA LEU A 39 11.01 -0.68 8.35
C LEU A 39 9.90 -1.03 7.36
N ILE A 40 9.03 -0.04 7.13
CA ILE A 40 8.02 -0.06 6.07
C ILE A 40 8.49 0.87 4.96
N GLU A 41 8.69 0.32 3.77
CA GLU A 41 9.07 1.09 2.59
C GLU A 41 7.80 1.47 1.82
N ILE A 42 7.46 2.76 1.79
CA ILE A 42 6.36 3.26 0.96
C ILE A 42 6.84 3.32 -0.49
N VAL A 43 6.27 2.48 -1.33
CA VAL A 43 6.61 2.40 -2.76
C VAL A 43 5.87 3.48 -3.53
N ARG A 44 4.57 3.67 -3.26
CA ARG A 44 3.75 4.69 -3.91
C ARG A 44 2.52 5.03 -3.10
N VAL A 45 2.09 6.29 -3.20
CA VAL A 45 0.78 6.75 -2.74
C VAL A 45 0.00 7.21 -3.96
N VAL A 46 -1.22 6.71 -4.12
CA VAL A 46 -2.10 6.98 -5.25
C VAL A 46 -3.38 7.61 -4.72
N HIS A 47 -3.83 8.72 -5.31
CA HIS A 47 -5.10 9.32 -4.93
C HIS A 47 -6.23 8.68 -5.76
N GLY A 48 -7.06 7.86 -5.11
CA GLY A 48 -8.10 7.03 -5.71
C GLY A 48 -9.02 7.80 -6.66
N HIS A 49 -9.50 8.97 -6.25
CA HIS A 49 -10.40 9.79 -7.05
C HIS A 49 -9.74 10.51 -8.25
N ARG A 50 -8.41 10.61 -8.28
CA ARG A 50 -7.67 11.34 -9.34
C ARG A 50 -6.93 10.42 -10.29
N ASP A 51 -6.44 9.28 -9.80
CA ASP A 51 -5.43 8.48 -10.49
C ASP A 51 -5.86 7.06 -10.84
N LEU A 52 -7.01 6.55 -10.36
CA LEU A 52 -7.46 5.19 -10.72
C LEU A 52 -7.79 5.06 -12.22
N GLY A 53 -8.19 6.15 -12.88
CA GLY A 53 -8.36 6.17 -14.33
C GLY A 53 -7.07 6.04 -15.14
N ALA A 54 -5.90 6.21 -14.51
CA ALA A 54 -4.58 6.08 -15.16
C ALA A 54 -3.94 4.70 -14.93
N LEU A 55 -4.60 3.81 -14.19
CA LEU A 55 -4.14 2.44 -13.88
C LEU A 55 -4.95 1.35 -14.62
N ALA A 56 -5.87 1.75 -15.51
CA ALA A 56 -6.68 0.88 -16.35
C ALA A 56 -6.02 0.61 -17.71
#